data_AF-A0A962C6P9-F1
#
_entry.id   AF-A0A962C6P9-F1
#
_cell.length_a   1.000
_cell.length_b   1.000
_cell.length_c   1.000
_cell.angle_alpha   90.00
_cell.angle_beta   90.00
_cell.angle_gamma   90.00
#
_symmetry.space_group_name_H-M   'P 1'
#
loop_
_entity.id
_entity.type
_entity.pdbx_description
1 polymer ?
#
loop_
_entity_poly.entity_id
_entity_poly.type
_entity_poly.pdbx_seq_one_letter_code
_entity_poly.pdbx_strand_id
1 'polypeptide(L)'
;MKTIRILFALAIIAALALFGFIYSGIYPIGADVPHARLTALLLDTLRERSIEQASARIAVPSLDDAAMIARGGAEYDEMCSGCHLKPGLEDTELRKGLYPQPPNLTLAGHGNADSVAAAAEHFWVIKHGIKASGMPAWGLSHDDEVIWSIVAFLQKLPTLDAAQYSAMSSGESSHSHEHEHADSTDAQAGEGADSMAGTEPAVIVEQFQQALASGDTEQAAALLDPDVKVFESGGVERSRQEYAAHHLGADAEFLGQASVKLLSRSGDAVGDLAWVGSESRISAMDAAKPVELASTETMVLRKGESGWRIVHIHWSSRPADPSATDH
;
A
#
# COMPACT_ATOMS: atom_id res chain seq x y z
N MET A 1 -20.31 -56.19 -30.06
CA MET A 1 -21.08 -55.09 -30.71
C MET A 1 -22.15 -54.48 -29.80
N LYS A 2 -23.01 -55.25 -29.14
CA LYS A 2 -24.06 -54.70 -28.23
C LYS A 2 -23.48 -53.88 -27.07
N THR A 3 -22.45 -54.38 -26.40
CA THR A 3 -21.73 -53.69 -25.31
C THR A 3 -21.12 -52.36 -25.76
N ILE A 4 -20.46 -52.33 -26.92
CA ILE A 4 -19.86 -51.11 -27.49
C ILE A 4 -20.94 -50.05 -27.79
N ARG A 5 -22.09 -50.46 -28.34
CA ARG A 5 -23.23 -49.55 -28.60
C ARG A 5 -23.81 -48.97 -27.32
N ILE A 6 -23.90 -49.77 -26.25
CA ILE A 6 -24.37 -49.32 -24.94
C ILE A 6 -23.38 -48.31 -24.33
N LEU A 7 -22.08 -48.60 -24.35
CA LEU A 7 -21.05 -47.67 -23.84
C LEU A 7 -21.06 -46.34 -24.62
N PHE A 8 -21.21 -46.39 -25.93
CA PHE A 8 -21.29 -45.19 -26.76
C PHE A 8 -22.55 -44.35 -26.45
N ALA A 9 -23.71 -44.99 -26.30
CA ALA A 9 -24.94 -44.30 -25.92
C ALA A 9 -24.83 -43.67 -24.52
N LEU A 10 -24.24 -44.37 -23.55
CA LEU A 10 -23.99 -43.83 -22.21
C LEU A 10 -23.04 -42.64 -22.24
N ALA A 11 -21.98 -42.69 -23.06
CA ALA A 11 -21.05 -41.57 -23.23
C ALA A 11 -21.75 -40.33 -23.82
N ILE A 12 -22.64 -40.50 -24.81
CA ILE A 12 -23.42 -39.39 -25.37
C ILE A 12 -24.35 -38.81 -24.31
N ILE A 13 -25.07 -39.64 -23.55
CA ILE A 13 -25.97 -39.17 -22.49
C ILE A 13 -25.18 -38.38 -21.43
N ALA A 14 -24.01 -38.88 -21.02
CA ALA A 14 -23.15 -38.18 -20.07
C ALA A 14 -22.67 -36.83 -20.63
N ALA A 15 -22.27 -36.77 -21.91
CA ALA A 15 -21.85 -35.55 -22.56
C ALA A 15 -22.98 -34.51 -22.67
N LEU A 16 -24.20 -34.95 -23.03
CA LEU A 16 -25.38 -34.10 -23.08
C LEU A 16 -25.79 -33.59 -21.69
N ALA A 17 -25.70 -34.44 -20.66
CA ALA A 17 -25.96 -34.05 -19.28
C ALA A 17 -24.94 -33.01 -18.78
N LEU A 18 -23.65 -33.20 -19.08
CA LEU A 18 -22.59 -32.25 -18.75
C LEU A 18 -22.81 -30.91 -19.48
N PHE A 19 -23.15 -30.96 -20.77
CA PHE A 19 -23.49 -29.77 -21.55
C PHE A 19 -24.69 -29.04 -20.92
N GLY A 20 -25.78 -29.76 -20.63
CA GLY A 20 -26.94 -29.20 -19.96
C GLY A 20 -26.59 -28.53 -18.63
N PHE A 21 -25.75 -29.18 -17.81
CA PHE A 21 -25.27 -28.62 -16.54
C PHE A 21 -24.49 -27.32 -16.73
N ILE A 22 -23.51 -27.29 -17.63
CA ILE A 22 -22.68 -26.09 -17.90
C ILE A 22 -23.54 -24.90 -18.33
N TYR A 23 -24.53 -25.12 -19.19
CA TYR A 23 -25.40 -24.05 -19.71
C TYR A 23 -26.61 -23.74 -18.83
N SER A 24 -26.86 -24.53 -17.78
CA SER A 24 -28.02 -24.33 -16.90
C SER A 24 -27.90 -23.15 -15.95
N GLY A 25 -26.67 -22.71 -15.64
CA GLY A 25 -26.41 -21.64 -14.66
C GLY A 25 -26.64 -22.04 -13.20
N ILE A 26 -26.91 -23.31 -12.89
CA ILE A 26 -27.22 -23.76 -11.52
C ILE A 26 -26.01 -23.86 -10.60
N TYR A 27 -24.79 -23.87 -11.16
CA TYR A 27 -23.57 -23.97 -10.37
C TYR A 27 -23.18 -22.59 -9.80
N PRO A 28 -23.12 -22.44 -8.47
CA PRO A 28 -22.72 -21.17 -7.87
C PRO A 28 -21.22 -20.94 -8.10
N ILE A 29 -20.89 -19.92 -8.89
CA ILE A 29 -19.49 -19.58 -9.24
C ILE A 29 -18.90 -18.47 -8.33
N GLY A 30 -19.67 -17.98 -7.36
CA GLY A 30 -19.22 -16.96 -6.41
C GLY A 30 -18.10 -17.49 -5.52
N ALA A 31 -17.11 -16.64 -5.22
CA ALA A 31 -15.98 -16.98 -4.36
C ALA A 31 -16.39 -17.18 -2.90
N ASP A 32 -17.56 -16.68 -2.50
CA ASP A 32 -18.19 -16.87 -1.19
C ASP A 32 -18.77 -18.30 -1.00
N VAL A 33 -18.84 -19.09 -2.07
CA VAL A 33 -19.28 -20.48 -2.03
C VAL A 33 -18.08 -21.42 -2.21
N PRO A 34 -17.62 -22.11 -1.14
CA PRO A 34 -16.52 -23.04 -1.25
C PRO A 34 -16.82 -24.19 -2.22
N HIS A 35 -15.76 -24.69 -2.86
CA HIS A 35 -15.84 -25.90 -3.65
C HIS A 35 -16.41 -27.07 -2.82
N ALA A 36 -17.13 -27.98 -3.49
CA ALA A 36 -17.52 -29.24 -2.87
C ALA A 36 -16.29 -29.97 -2.31
N ARG A 37 -16.43 -30.65 -1.16
CA ARG A 37 -15.32 -31.30 -0.43
C ARG A 37 -14.37 -32.11 -1.30
N LEU A 38 -14.91 -32.91 -2.22
CA LEU A 38 -14.10 -33.73 -3.12
C LEU A 38 -13.30 -32.86 -4.10
N THR A 39 -13.92 -31.83 -4.66
CA THR A 39 -13.26 -30.88 -5.56
C THR A 39 -12.15 -30.12 -4.83
N ALA A 40 -12.43 -29.60 -3.63
CA ALA A 40 -11.43 -28.93 -2.80
C ALA A 40 -10.21 -29.83 -2.54
N LEU A 41 -10.45 -31.06 -2.07
CA LEU A 41 -9.39 -32.03 -1.79
C LEU A 41 -8.55 -32.38 -3.03
N LEU A 42 -9.18 -32.55 -4.19
CA LEU A 42 -8.47 -32.81 -5.44
C LEU A 42 -7.62 -31.61 -5.87
N LEU A 43 -8.15 -30.39 -5.74
CA LEU A 43 -7.43 -29.16 -6.08
C LEU A 43 -6.25 -28.92 -5.12
N ASP A 44 -6.44 -29.13 -3.81
CA ASP A 44 -5.37 -29.02 -2.81
C ASP A 44 -4.25 -30.03 -3.09
N THR A 45 -4.60 -31.30 -3.34
CA THR A 45 -3.63 -32.35 -3.66
C THR A 45 -2.86 -32.03 -4.95
N LEU A 46 -3.57 -31.57 -5.99
CA LEU A 46 -2.96 -31.20 -7.26
C LEU A 46 -2.00 -30.02 -7.10
N ARG A 47 -2.41 -28.99 -6.33
CA ARG A 47 -1.61 -27.80 -6.02
C ARG A 47 -0.31 -28.21 -5.32
N GLU A 48 -0.41 -28.94 -4.20
CA GLU A 48 0.76 -29.33 -3.39
C GLU A 48 1.75 -30.17 -4.20
N ARG A 49 1.26 -31.20 -4.92
CA ARG A 49 2.13 -32.04 -5.77
C ARG A 49 2.79 -31.27 -6.90
N SER A 50 2.08 -30.31 -7.49
CA SER A 50 2.62 -29.48 -8.55
C SER A 50 3.73 -28.56 -8.03
N ILE A 51 3.53 -27.94 -6.87
CA ILE A 51 4.52 -27.04 -6.24
C ILE A 51 5.76 -27.84 -5.82
N GLU A 52 5.57 -28.97 -5.14
CA GLU A 52 6.65 -29.89 -4.72
C GLU A 52 7.53 -30.26 -5.93
N GLN A 53 6.91 -30.70 -7.03
CA GLN A 53 7.62 -31.12 -8.23
C GLN A 53 8.31 -29.95 -8.95
N ALA A 54 7.68 -28.78 -9.01
CA ALA A 54 8.21 -27.63 -9.75
C ALA A 54 9.32 -26.88 -9.00
N SER A 55 9.29 -26.91 -7.67
CA SER A 55 10.29 -26.27 -6.81
C SER A 55 11.53 -27.13 -6.54
N ALA A 56 11.45 -28.46 -6.74
CA ALA A 56 12.49 -29.43 -6.40
C ALA A 56 13.89 -29.18 -7.00
N ARG A 57 14.01 -28.35 -8.04
CA ARG A 57 15.28 -28.04 -8.73
C ARG A 57 15.67 -26.57 -8.67
N ILE A 58 14.98 -25.78 -7.85
CA ILE A 58 15.29 -24.36 -7.66
C ILE A 58 16.53 -24.28 -6.78
N ALA A 59 17.57 -23.60 -7.27
CA ALA A 59 18.75 -23.30 -6.49
C ALA A 59 18.43 -22.14 -5.54
N VAL A 60 18.50 -22.40 -4.24
CA VAL A 60 18.23 -21.39 -3.20
C VAL A 60 19.54 -20.64 -2.91
N PRO A 61 19.56 -19.30 -3.05
CA PRO A 61 20.71 -18.49 -2.65
C PRO A 61 20.85 -18.44 -1.12
N SER A 62 21.91 -17.80 -0.62
CA SER A 62 21.96 -17.47 0.81
C SER A 62 20.89 -16.43 1.12
N LEU A 63 20.09 -16.68 2.18
CA LEU A 63 18.97 -15.84 2.60
C LEU A 63 19.28 -15.04 3.88
N ASP A 64 20.52 -15.12 4.36
CA ASP A 64 20.95 -14.49 5.62
C ASP A 64 21.49 -13.06 5.42
N ASP A 65 21.52 -12.57 4.18
CA ASP A 65 21.96 -11.20 3.88
C ASP A 65 20.97 -10.17 4.43
N ALA A 66 21.45 -9.31 5.33
CA ALA A 66 20.64 -8.26 5.97
C ALA A 66 20.04 -7.28 4.96
N ALA A 67 20.77 -6.95 3.87
CA ALA A 67 20.26 -6.04 2.85
C ALA A 67 19.11 -6.67 2.05
N MET A 68 19.22 -7.98 1.75
CA MET A 68 18.17 -8.76 1.12
C MET A 68 16.93 -8.85 2.02
N ILE A 69 17.10 -9.14 3.32
CA ILE A 69 16.00 -9.22 4.28
C ILE A 69 15.29 -7.86 4.40
N ALA A 70 16.03 -6.76 4.51
CA ALA A 70 15.47 -5.42 4.63
C ALA A 70 14.66 -5.04 3.38
N ARG A 71 15.19 -5.31 2.17
CA ARG A 71 14.45 -5.11 0.92
C ARG A 71 13.16 -5.93 0.91
N GLY A 72 13.23 -7.20 1.30
CA GLY A 72 12.08 -8.08 1.37
C GLY A 72 10.97 -7.60 2.31
N GLY A 73 11.32 -6.87 3.37
CA GLY A 73 10.35 -6.26 4.28
C GLY A 73 9.47 -5.21 3.62
N ALA A 74 10.08 -4.31 2.84
CA ALA A 74 9.34 -3.28 2.10
C ALA A 74 8.43 -3.91 1.03
N GLU A 75 8.98 -4.85 0.25
CA GLU A 75 8.26 -5.58 -0.79
C GLU A 75 7.08 -6.40 -0.21
N TYR A 76 7.27 -7.02 0.95
CA TYR A 76 6.22 -7.74 1.65
C TYR A 76 5.10 -6.81 2.13
N ASP A 77 5.44 -5.65 2.71
CA ASP A 77 4.43 -4.72 3.22
C ASP A 77 3.55 -4.19 2.09
N GLU A 78 4.13 -3.87 0.94
CA GLU A 78 3.41 -3.37 -0.23
C GLU A 78 2.51 -4.45 -0.88
N MET A 79 3.04 -5.66 -1.09
CA MET A 79 2.37 -6.65 -1.96
C MET A 79 1.62 -7.76 -1.20
N CYS A 80 2.05 -8.08 0.02
CA CYS A 80 1.63 -9.30 0.70
C CYS A 80 0.80 -9.03 1.95
N SER A 81 1.12 -7.98 2.71
CA SER A 81 0.55 -7.71 4.04
C SER A 81 -0.98 -7.54 4.02
N GLY A 82 -1.54 -7.00 2.93
CA GLY A 82 -3.00 -6.81 2.77
C GLY A 82 -3.80 -8.12 2.75
N CYS A 83 -3.19 -9.22 2.30
CA CYS A 83 -3.81 -10.56 2.24
C CYS A 83 -3.29 -11.50 3.32
N HIS A 84 -1.98 -11.47 3.58
CA HIS A 84 -1.26 -12.41 4.44
C HIS A 84 -0.99 -11.88 5.85
N LEU A 85 -1.41 -10.64 6.14
CA LEU A 85 -1.31 -9.93 7.42
C LEU A 85 0.12 -9.50 7.78
N LYS A 86 0.23 -8.67 8.82
CA LYS A 86 1.49 -8.22 9.42
C LYS A 86 1.36 -8.24 10.94
N PRO A 87 2.48 -8.25 11.70
CA PRO A 87 2.43 -8.34 13.15
C PRO A 87 1.53 -7.24 13.74
N GLY A 88 0.63 -7.64 14.65
CA GLY A 88 -0.37 -6.75 15.25
C GLY A 88 -1.65 -6.56 14.45
N LEU A 89 -1.77 -7.11 13.24
CA LEU A 89 -2.98 -7.07 12.43
C LEU A 89 -3.70 -8.43 12.45
N GLU A 90 -4.91 -8.48 13.01
CA GLU A 90 -5.67 -9.73 13.16
C GLU A 90 -6.32 -10.20 11.86
N ASP A 91 -6.87 -9.29 11.05
CA ASP A 91 -7.55 -9.59 9.79
C ASP A 91 -7.67 -8.35 8.87
N THR A 92 -8.04 -8.53 7.61
CA THR A 92 -8.40 -7.44 6.67
C THR A 92 -9.71 -7.74 5.94
N GLU A 93 -10.42 -6.70 5.51
CA GLU A 93 -11.63 -6.87 4.70
C GLU A 93 -11.35 -7.61 3.38
N LEU A 94 -10.16 -7.39 2.80
CA LEU A 94 -9.71 -8.14 1.62
C LEU A 94 -9.55 -9.63 1.93
N ARG A 95 -8.82 -9.97 3.00
CA ARG A 95 -8.56 -11.36 3.40
C ARG A 95 -9.84 -12.13 3.69
N LYS A 96 -10.83 -11.52 4.34
CA LYS A 96 -12.15 -12.13 4.61
C LYS A 96 -12.90 -12.55 3.34
N GLY A 97 -12.74 -11.78 2.26
CA GLY A 97 -13.41 -12.04 0.97
C GLY A 97 -12.66 -13.01 0.05
N LEU A 98 -11.44 -13.42 0.39
CA LEU A 98 -10.62 -14.28 -0.46
C LEU A 98 -10.90 -15.76 -0.20
N TYR A 99 -11.06 -16.52 -1.29
CA TYR A 99 -11.20 -17.97 -1.27
C TYR A 99 -10.20 -18.64 -2.24
N PRO A 100 -9.36 -19.59 -1.77
CA PRO A 100 -9.16 -19.94 -0.36
C PRO A 100 -8.64 -18.74 0.46
N GLN A 101 -8.94 -18.72 1.75
CA GLN A 101 -8.46 -17.67 2.64
C GLN A 101 -6.93 -17.79 2.77
N PRO A 102 -6.17 -16.71 2.51
CA PRO A 102 -4.71 -16.73 2.67
C PRO A 102 -4.30 -17.12 4.10
N PRO A 103 -3.20 -17.85 4.32
CA PRO A 103 -2.66 -18.10 5.66
C PRO A 103 -2.13 -16.81 6.30
N ASN A 104 -2.06 -16.77 7.63
CA ASN A 104 -1.43 -15.66 8.35
C ASN A 104 0.08 -15.91 8.44
N LEU A 105 0.88 -15.23 7.63
CA LEU A 105 2.32 -15.49 7.55
C LEU A 105 3.11 -14.97 8.77
N THR A 106 2.46 -14.24 9.68
CA THR A 106 3.07 -13.82 10.96
C THR A 106 3.09 -14.93 12.00
N LEU A 107 2.37 -16.02 11.78
CA LEU A 107 2.31 -17.14 12.71
C LEU A 107 3.36 -18.19 12.36
N ALA A 108 4.06 -18.68 13.39
CA ALA A 108 4.95 -19.82 13.24
C ALA A 108 4.16 -21.07 12.82
N GLY A 109 4.67 -21.83 11.85
CA GLY A 109 4.12 -23.14 11.47
C GLY A 109 3.41 -23.22 10.11
N HIS A 110 3.38 -22.16 9.31
CA HIS A 110 2.87 -22.20 7.92
C HIS A 110 3.89 -22.81 6.93
N GLY A 111 4.41 -24.00 7.26
CA GLY A 111 5.30 -24.82 6.41
C GLY A 111 6.78 -24.53 6.63
N ASN A 112 7.48 -25.44 7.35
CA ASN A 112 8.95 -25.59 7.46
C ASN A 112 9.79 -24.36 7.06
N ALA A 113 9.55 -23.19 7.67
CA ALA A 113 10.03 -21.89 7.18
C ALA A 113 11.56 -21.80 7.02
N ASP A 114 12.29 -22.67 7.73
CA ASP A 114 13.74 -22.63 7.82
C ASP A 114 14.45 -23.71 6.98
N SER A 115 13.72 -24.42 6.12
CA SER A 115 14.31 -25.43 5.23
C SER A 115 14.55 -24.90 3.81
N VAL A 116 15.62 -25.38 3.18
CA VAL A 116 15.93 -25.09 1.76
C VAL A 116 14.76 -25.48 0.85
N ALA A 117 14.09 -26.60 1.14
CA ALA A 117 12.93 -27.04 0.37
C ALA A 117 11.76 -26.04 0.46
N ALA A 118 11.44 -25.55 1.67
CA ALA A 118 10.38 -24.56 1.85
C ALA A 118 10.73 -23.22 1.19
N ALA A 119 11.99 -22.78 1.26
CA ALA A 119 12.42 -21.56 0.57
C ALA A 119 12.23 -21.66 -0.96
N ALA A 120 12.55 -22.82 -1.55
CA ALA A 120 12.29 -23.08 -2.96
C ALA A 120 10.78 -23.09 -3.30
N GLU A 121 9.95 -23.68 -2.44
CA GLU A 121 8.49 -23.67 -2.60
C GLU A 121 7.92 -22.24 -2.51
N HIS A 122 8.33 -21.47 -1.49
CA HIS A 122 7.92 -20.07 -1.32
C HIS A 122 8.30 -19.23 -2.53
N PHE A 123 9.54 -19.35 -3.01
CA PHE A 123 9.97 -18.65 -4.22
C PHE A 123 9.08 -19.00 -5.42
N TRP A 124 8.81 -20.29 -5.65
CA TRP A 124 7.97 -20.72 -6.77
C TRP A 124 6.54 -20.18 -6.64
N VAL A 125 5.97 -20.26 -5.45
CA VAL A 125 4.60 -19.80 -5.15
C VAL A 125 4.48 -18.28 -5.31
N ILE A 126 5.43 -17.49 -4.81
CA ILE A 126 5.44 -16.03 -4.99
C ILE A 126 5.60 -15.67 -6.47
N LYS A 127 6.54 -16.33 -7.16
CA LYS A 127 6.81 -16.06 -8.58
C LYS A 127 5.62 -16.36 -9.48
N HIS A 128 4.90 -17.45 -9.24
CA HIS A 128 3.86 -17.96 -10.13
C HIS A 128 2.43 -17.76 -9.63
N GLY A 129 2.25 -17.38 -8.37
CA GLY A 129 0.95 -17.34 -7.72
C GLY A 129 0.30 -18.72 -7.60
N ILE A 130 -0.99 -18.72 -7.24
CA ILE A 130 -1.77 -19.96 -7.14
C ILE A 130 -3.00 -19.84 -8.03
N LYS A 131 -3.08 -20.72 -9.04
CA LYS A 131 -4.24 -20.81 -9.93
C LYS A 131 -5.52 -21.13 -9.15
N ALA A 132 -6.64 -20.53 -9.56
CA ALA A 132 -7.94 -20.65 -8.89
C ALA A 132 -7.92 -20.14 -7.43
N SER A 133 -7.10 -19.12 -7.18
CA SER A 133 -7.09 -18.32 -5.95
C SER A 133 -6.94 -16.83 -6.29
N GLY A 134 -6.99 -15.96 -5.29
CA GLY A 134 -6.64 -14.54 -5.44
C GLY A 134 -5.14 -14.24 -5.44
N MET A 135 -4.24 -15.23 -5.31
CA MET A 135 -2.79 -14.99 -5.28
C MET A 135 -2.23 -14.76 -6.70
N PRO A 136 -1.72 -13.55 -7.02
CA PRO A 136 -1.21 -13.22 -8.35
C PRO A 136 0.20 -13.79 -8.59
N ALA A 137 0.65 -13.80 -9.85
CA ALA A 137 1.98 -14.23 -10.27
C ALA A 137 2.96 -13.04 -10.29
N TRP A 138 3.73 -12.84 -9.23
CA TRP A 138 4.60 -11.66 -9.09
C TRP A 138 5.81 -11.68 -10.02
N GLY A 139 6.20 -12.84 -10.56
CA GLY A 139 7.27 -12.95 -11.55
C GLY A 139 6.98 -12.29 -12.90
N LEU A 140 5.77 -11.74 -13.09
CA LEU A 140 5.43 -10.90 -14.23
C LEU A 140 5.85 -9.43 -14.05
N SER A 141 5.95 -8.96 -12.80
CA SER A 141 6.30 -7.58 -12.46
C SER A 141 7.65 -7.45 -11.75
N HIS A 142 8.15 -8.52 -11.13
CA HIS A 142 9.39 -8.51 -10.35
C HIS A 142 10.35 -9.60 -10.83
N ASP A 143 11.65 -9.32 -10.72
CA ASP A 143 12.69 -10.29 -11.00
C ASP A 143 12.91 -11.25 -9.82
N ASP A 144 13.78 -12.23 -10.06
CA ASP A 144 14.07 -13.27 -9.07
C ASP A 144 14.77 -12.71 -7.83
N GLU A 145 15.54 -11.61 -7.95
CA GLU A 145 16.25 -11.00 -6.83
C GLU A 145 15.27 -10.39 -5.84
N VAL A 146 14.25 -9.67 -6.34
CA VAL A 146 13.18 -9.13 -5.49
C VAL A 146 12.38 -10.28 -4.85
N ILE A 147 12.03 -11.31 -5.59
CA ILE A 147 11.27 -12.45 -5.04
C ILE A 147 12.08 -13.17 -3.94
N TRP A 148 13.38 -13.37 -4.14
CA TRP A 148 14.25 -13.94 -3.11
C TRP A 148 14.35 -13.05 -1.86
N SER A 149 14.30 -11.73 -2.02
CA SER A 149 14.27 -10.81 -0.89
C SER A 149 13.04 -11.03 -0.01
N ILE A 150 11.87 -11.21 -0.62
CA ILE A 150 10.62 -11.54 0.09
C ILE A 150 10.76 -12.89 0.81
N VAL A 151 11.30 -13.91 0.15
CA VAL A 151 11.52 -15.23 0.77
C VAL A 151 12.46 -15.13 1.98
N ALA A 152 13.54 -14.35 1.89
CA ALA A 152 14.45 -14.11 3.02
C ALA A 152 13.74 -13.42 4.18
N PHE A 153 12.91 -12.41 3.90
CA PHE A 153 12.12 -11.72 4.92
C PHE A 153 11.08 -12.63 5.59
N LEU A 154 10.43 -13.52 4.83
CA LEU A 154 9.46 -14.48 5.36
C LEU A 154 10.05 -15.42 6.43
N GLN A 155 11.37 -15.66 6.42
CA GLN A 155 12.03 -16.44 7.48
C GLN A 155 12.12 -15.67 8.80
N LYS A 156 12.14 -14.34 8.75
CA LYS A 156 12.21 -13.48 9.95
C LYS A 156 10.82 -13.09 10.45
N LEU A 157 9.85 -12.93 9.54
CA LEU A 157 8.52 -12.39 9.83
C LEU A 157 7.83 -13.00 11.09
N PRO A 158 7.81 -14.32 11.32
CA PRO A 158 7.15 -14.89 12.50
C PRO A 158 7.80 -14.54 13.84
N THR A 159 9.02 -13.99 13.81
CA THR A 159 9.78 -13.58 15.00
C THR A 159 9.65 -12.09 15.30
N LEU A 160 9.06 -11.31 14.39
CA LEU A 160 8.95 -9.86 14.51
C LEU A 160 7.71 -9.46 15.32
N ASP A 161 7.89 -8.49 16.20
CA ASP A 161 6.77 -7.70 16.71
C ASP A 161 6.38 -6.56 15.74
N ALA A 162 5.33 -5.81 16.07
CA ALA A 162 4.83 -4.72 15.22
C ALA A 162 5.87 -3.60 15.01
N ALA A 163 6.67 -3.27 16.03
CA ALA A 163 7.65 -2.20 15.94
C ALA A 163 8.85 -2.63 15.09
N GLN A 164 9.33 -3.85 15.28
CA GLN A 164 10.41 -4.46 14.49
C GLN A 164 10.01 -4.62 13.03
N TYR A 165 8.77 -5.06 12.77
CA TYR A 165 8.23 -5.13 11.42
C TYR A 165 8.23 -3.76 10.75
N SER A 166 7.70 -2.74 11.43
CA SER A 166 7.64 -1.38 10.88
C SER A 166 9.03 -0.84 10.55
N ALA A 167 10.01 -1.05 11.43
CA ALA A 167 11.39 -0.63 11.17
C ALA A 167 12.00 -1.33 9.94
N MET A 168 11.74 -2.62 9.76
CA MET A 168 12.26 -3.38 8.62
C MET A 168 11.53 -3.09 7.30
N SER A 169 10.23 -2.77 7.34
CA SER A 169 9.44 -2.50 6.13
C SER A 169 9.58 -1.07 5.61
N SER A 170 10.07 -0.13 6.45
CA SER A 170 10.23 1.28 6.07
C SER A 170 11.43 1.55 5.13
N GLY A 171 12.21 0.52 4.78
CA GLY A 171 13.31 0.65 3.82
C GLY A 171 14.56 1.36 4.34
N GLU A 172 14.68 1.60 5.65
CA GLU A 172 15.91 2.09 6.28
C GLU A 172 16.96 0.97 6.34
N SER A 173 17.58 0.63 5.20
CA SER A 173 18.69 -0.30 5.21
C SER A 173 19.90 0.35 5.89
N SER A 174 20.29 -0.17 7.05
CA SER A 174 21.54 0.20 7.70
C SER A 174 22.73 -0.27 6.86
N HIS A 175 23.43 0.68 6.24
CA HIS A 175 24.78 0.48 5.74
C HIS A 175 25.74 1.34 6.56
N SER A 176 26.60 0.64 7.30
CA SER A 176 27.62 1.20 8.18
C SER A 176 28.74 1.88 7.40
N HIS A 177 28.96 3.16 7.67
CA HIS A 177 30.27 3.80 7.54
C HIS A 177 30.67 4.37 8.89
N GLU A 178 31.66 3.73 9.50
CA GLU A 178 32.40 4.28 10.64
C GLU A 178 33.02 5.61 10.25
N HIS A 179 32.52 6.68 10.87
CA HIS A 179 33.29 7.87 11.16
C HIS A 179 33.06 8.25 12.62
N GLU A 180 34.13 8.11 13.39
CA GLU A 180 34.22 8.53 14.79
C GLU A 180 33.94 10.03 14.96
N HIS A 181 33.09 10.29 15.96
CA HIS A 181 32.97 11.48 16.81
C HIS A 181 32.68 12.84 16.16
N ALA A 182 31.43 13.29 16.31
CA ALA A 182 31.17 14.51 17.05
C ALA A 182 29.85 14.41 17.82
N ASP A 183 30.02 14.51 19.14
CA ASP A 183 29.06 14.70 20.21
C ASP A 183 27.79 15.50 19.82
N SER A 184 26.63 14.87 19.92
CA SER A 184 25.39 15.54 20.30
C SER A 184 24.37 14.51 20.81
N THR A 185 24.25 14.48 22.13
CA THR A 185 23.23 13.80 22.90
C THR A 185 21.81 14.27 22.56
N ASP A 186 20.88 13.33 22.76
CA ASP A 186 19.42 13.46 22.85
C ASP A 186 18.62 13.54 21.53
N ALA A 187 18.30 12.35 21.01
CA ALA A 187 17.02 12.10 20.34
C ALA A 187 16.21 11.13 21.21
N GLN A 188 15.38 11.68 22.08
CA GLN A 188 14.30 10.93 22.72
C GLN A 188 13.23 10.65 21.67
N ALA A 189 13.09 9.38 21.32
CA ALA A 189 11.84 8.83 20.83
C ALA A 189 10.79 8.95 21.94
N GLY A 190 9.63 9.51 21.62
CA GLY A 190 8.50 9.57 22.53
C GLY A 190 7.36 10.45 22.03
N GLU A 191 6.28 9.78 21.60
CA GLU A 191 4.88 10.13 21.87
C GLU A 191 4.28 11.40 21.23
N GLY A 192 3.15 11.19 20.54
CA GLY A 192 2.10 12.19 20.39
C GLY A 192 1.97 12.79 19.00
N ALA A 193 0.76 12.70 18.45
CA ALA A 193 0.32 13.43 17.28
C ALA A 193 0.39 14.95 17.53
N ASP A 194 1.56 15.57 17.33
CA ASP A 194 1.73 17.03 17.11
C ASP A 194 3.16 17.43 16.64
N SER A 195 3.97 16.50 16.15
CA SER A 195 5.44 16.64 16.13
C SER A 195 6.05 17.55 15.04
N MET A 196 5.26 18.22 14.20
CA MET A 196 5.78 19.08 13.11
C MET A 196 5.53 20.57 13.28
N ALA A 197 4.75 20.97 14.29
CA ALA A 197 4.45 22.38 14.54
C ALA A 197 5.75 23.20 14.74
N GLY A 198 5.91 24.28 13.98
CA GLY A 198 7.07 25.18 14.09
C GLY A 198 8.37 24.73 13.41
N THR A 199 8.37 23.59 12.70
CA THR A 199 9.51 23.17 11.85
C THR A 199 9.60 24.02 10.58
N GLU A 200 10.79 24.16 9.98
CA GLU A 200 10.95 24.94 8.72
C GLU A 200 9.97 24.50 7.62
N PRO A 201 9.76 23.19 7.34
CA PRO A 201 8.80 22.76 6.32
C PRO A 201 7.35 23.12 6.68
N ALA A 202 6.94 22.93 7.95
CA ALA A 202 5.59 23.28 8.38
C ALA A 202 5.33 24.79 8.29
N VAL A 203 6.34 25.62 8.58
CA VAL A 203 6.27 27.07 8.41
C VAL A 203 6.09 27.45 6.94
N ILE A 204 6.72 26.76 5.99
CA ILE A 204 6.49 26.99 4.56
C ILE A 204 5.04 26.65 4.16
N VAL A 205 4.51 25.53 4.66
CA VAL A 205 3.10 25.16 4.42
C VAL A 205 2.14 26.21 4.99
N GLU A 206 2.39 26.67 6.22
CA GLU A 206 1.65 27.78 6.85
C GLU A 206 1.69 29.06 6.00
N GLN A 207 2.87 29.46 5.53
CA GLN A 207 3.04 30.65 4.69
C GLN A 207 2.29 30.51 3.36
N PHE A 208 2.31 29.31 2.76
CA PHE A 208 1.57 29.05 1.53
C PHE A 208 0.06 29.15 1.74
N GLN A 209 -0.48 28.53 2.80
CA GLN A 209 -1.89 28.60 3.15
C GLN A 209 -2.32 30.05 3.48
N GLN A 210 -1.50 30.81 4.20
CA GLN A 210 -1.74 32.21 4.49
C GLN A 210 -1.72 33.08 3.24
N ALA A 211 -0.81 32.81 2.30
CA ALA A 211 -0.74 33.50 1.02
C ALA A 211 -2.03 33.25 0.20
N LEU A 212 -2.52 32.00 0.13
CA LEU A 212 -3.80 31.71 -0.51
C LEU A 212 -4.97 32.42 0.19
N ALA A 213 -5.07 32.31 1.51
CA ALA A 213 -6.16 32.92 2.29
C ALA A 213 -6.15 34.47 2.23
N SER A 214 -5.00 35.09 1.97
CA SER A 214 -4.88 36.55 1.81
C SER A 214 -5.00 37.02 0.35
N GLY A 215 -5.09 36.10 -0.61
CA GLY A 215 -5.12 36.43 -2.04
C GLY A 215 -3.75 36.74 -2.65
N ASP A 216 -2.65 36.55 -1.90
CA ASP A 216 -1.28 36.81 -2.37
C ASP A 216 -0.76 35.65 -3.23
N THR A 217 -1.27 35.57 -4.46
CA THR A 217 -0.91 34.53 -5.42
C THR A 217 0.57 34.58 -5.84
N GLU A 218 1.23 35.74 -5.76
CA GLU A 218 2.66 35.88 -6.07
C GLU A 218 3.51 35.21 -4.99
N GLN A 219 3.22 35.51 -3.72
CA GLN A 219 3.88 34.89 -2.58
C GLN A 219 3.60 33.38 -2.52
N ALA A 220 2.36 32.96 -2.80
CA ALA A 220 1.99 31.54 -2.86
C ALA A 220 2.82 30.81 -3.94
N ALA A 221 2.91 31.37 -5.15
CA ALA A 221 3.70 30.79 -6.22
C ALA A 221 5.21 30.75 -5.90
N ALA A 222 5.74 31.75 -5.19
CA ALA A 222 7.16 31.80 -4.83
C ALA A 222 7.62 30.65 -3.92
N LEU A 223 6.70 30.06 -3.15
CA LEU A 223 6.95 28.93 -2.24
C LEU A 223 6.93 27.58 -2.96
N LEU A 224 6.45 27.54 -4.20
CA LEU A 224 6.38 26.34 -5.03
C LEU A 224 7.66 26.14 -5.85
N ASP A 225 8.09 24.89 -5.94
CA ASP A 225 9.11 24.47 -6.91
C ASP A 225 8.58 24.65 -8.34
N PRO A 226 9.42 25.06 -9.33
CA PRO A 226 8.99 25.19 -10.72
C PRO A 226 8.27 23.95 -11.28
N ASP A 227 8.70 22.75 -10.87
CA ASP A 227 8.21 21.47 -11.37
C ASP A 227 7.17 20.81 -10.44
N VAL A 228 6.60 21.57 -9.49
CA VAL A 228 5.58 21.08 -8.52
C VAL A 228 4.46 20.32 -9.22
N LYS A 229 4.02 19.24 -8.57
CA LYS A 229 2.81 18.48 -8.97
C LYS A 229 1.68 18.78 -8.01
N VAL A 230 0.57 19.30 -8.50
CA VAL A 230 -0.62 19.61 -7.70
C VAL A 230 -1.73 18.65 -8.11
N PHE A 231 -2.21 17.86 -7.16
CA PHE A 231 -3.25 16.84 -7.37
C PHE A 231 -4.47 17.23 -6.56
N GLU A 232 -5.62 17.33 -7.21
CA GLU A 232 -6.89 17.60 -6.55
C GLU A 232 -8.04 16.93 -7.31
N SER A 233 -8.90 16.20 -6.60
CA SER A 233 -10.14 15.63 -7.16
C SER A 233 -9.95 14.82 -8.46
N GLY A 234 -8.79 14.17 -8.62
CA GLY A 234 -8.43 13.41 -9.82
C GLY A 234 -7.84 14.23 -10.98
N GLY A 235 -7.73 15.55 -10.83
CA GLY A 235 -6.98 16.45 -11.70
C GLY A 235 -5.50 16.49 -11.37
N VAL A 236 -4.70 17.04 -12.29
CA VAL A 236 -3.25 17.20 -12.09
C VAL A 236 -2.70 18.40 -12.87
N GLU A 237 -2.09 19.33 -12.14
CA GLU A 237 -1.19 20.34 -12.69
C GLU A 237 0.25 19.88 -12.54
N ARG A 238 1.05 20.06 -13.59
CA ARG A 238 2.39 19.48 -13.71
C ARG A 238 3.52 20.50 -13.53
N SER A 239 3.21 21.76 -13.24
CA SER A 239 4.21 22.78 -12.96
C SER A 239 3.61 23.94 -12.18
N ARG A 240 4.47 24.76 -11.56
CA ARG A 240 4.06 26.01 -10.92
C ARG A 240 3.36 26.96 -11.90
N GLN A 241 3.85 27.03 -13.14
CA GLN A 241 3.28 27.90 -14.15
C GLN A 241 1.86 27.46 -14.55
N GLU A 242 1.65 26.16 -14.70
CA GLU A 242 0.32 25.59 -15.01
C GLU A 242 -0.65 25.83 -13.87
N TYR A 243 -0.24 25.55 -12.62
CA TYR A 243 -1.05 25.83 -11.44
C TYR A 243 -1.39 27.33 -11.30
N ALA A 244 -0.39 28.20 -11.46
CA ALA A 244 -0.57 29.66 -11.39
C ALA A 244 -1.52 30.20 -12.47
N ALA A 245 -1.50 29.63 -13.68
CA ALA A 245 -2.33 30.06 -14.79
C ALA A 245 -3.79 29.61 -14.66
N HIS A 246 -4.04 28.48 -13.98
CA HIS A 246 -5.37 27.85 -13.98
C HIS A 246 -6.06 27.88 -12.62
N HIS A 247 -5.46 27.30 -11.58
CA HIS A 247 -6.18 27.00 -10.33
C HIS A 247 -5.78 27.89 -9.16
N LEU A 248 -4.53 28.37 -9.10
CA LEU A 248 -4.04 29.19 -7.98
C LEU A 248 -4.93 30.40 -7.66
N GLY A 249 -5.42 31.10 -8.70
CA GLY A 249 -6.31 32.24 -8.51
C GLY A 249 -7.68 31.85 -7.94
N ALA A 250 -8.23 30.73 -8.39
CA ALA A 250 -9.51 30.22 -7.90
C ALA A 250 -9.39 29.71 -6.45
N ASP A 251 -8.30 29.03 -6.12
CA ASP A 251 -8.03 28.54 -4.76
C ASP A 251 -7.87 29.70 -3.77
N ALA A 252 -7.14 30.75 -4.17
CA ALA A 252 -6.99 31.95 -3.37
C ALA A 252 -8.32 32.70 -3.19
N GLU A 253 -9.15 32.79 -4.23
CA GLU A 253 -10.48 33.40 -4.14
C GLU A 253 -11.41 32.60 -3.21
N PHE A 254 -11.41 31.27 -3.32
CA PHE A 254 -12.20 30.38 -2.47
C PHE A 254 -11.76 30.48 -1.00
N LEU A 255 -10.45 30.33 -0.73
CA LEU A 255 -9.90 30.34 0.63
C LEU A 255 -9.99 31.73 1.28
N GLY A 256 -9.88 32.81 0.50
CA GLY A 256 -10.07 34.17 1.02
C GLY A 256 -11.49 34.49 1.50
N GLN A 257 -12.47 33.67 1.11
CA GLN A 257 -13.86 33.77 1.56
C GLN A 257 -14.25 32.67 2.56
N ALA A 258 -13.34 31.73 2.83
CA ALA A 258 -13.58 30.62 3.73
C ALA A 258 -12.96 30.86 5.12
N SER A 259 -13.51 30.20 6.13
CA SER A 259 -12.91 30.05 7.45
C SER A 259 -12.29 28.67 7.56
N VAL A 260 -10.97 28.60 7.57
CA VAL A 260 -10.22 27.35 7.71
C VAL A 260 -9.82 27.16 9.17
N LYS A 261 -10.26 26.05 9.78
CA LYS A 261 -9.82 25.59 11.10
C LYS A 261 -8.92 24.37 10.93
N LEU A 262 -7.62 24.53 11.22
CA LEU A 262 -6.70 23.40 11.33
C LEU A 262 -7.09 22.52 12.52
N LEU A 263 -7.22 21.23 12.30
CA LEU A 263 -7.54 20.23 13.32
C LEU A 263 -6.27 19.54 13.81
N SER A 264 -5.44 19.07 12.88
CA SER A 264 -4.17 18.43 13.19
C SER A 264 -3.13 18.74 12.11
N ARG A 265 -1.86 18.69 12.52
CA ARG A 265 -0.72 18.74 11.61
C ARG A 265 0.28 17.68 12.01
N SER A 266 0.69 16.89 11.03
CA SER A 266 1.68 15.84 11.19
C SER A 266 2.69 15.89 10.05
N GLY A 267 3.76 15.13 10.16
CA GLY A 267 4.78 15.07 9.14
C GLY A 267 6.10 14.54 9.67
N ASP A 268 7.06 14.45 8.77
CA ASP A 268 8.42 14.05 9.09
C ASP A 268 9.40 14.69 8.09
N ALA A 269 10.67 14.74 8.46
CA ALA A 269 11.74 15.25 7.63
C ALA A 269 12.95 14.31 7.64
N VAL A 270 13.37 13.86 6.47
CA VAL A 270 14.54 13.00 6.28
C VAL A 270 15.49 13.68 5.29
N GLY A 271 16.64 14.13 5.79
CA GLY A 271 17.64 14.83 4.98
C GLY A 271 17.12 16.15 4.41
N ASP A 272 17.05 16.24 3.07
CA ASP A 272 16.55 17.40 2.34
C ASP A 272 15.08 17.27 1.91
N LEU A 273 14.37 16.23 2.36
CA LEU A 273 12.97 16.00 2.03
C LEU A 273 12.10 16.02 3.29
N ALA A 274 10.90 16.60 3.18
CA ALA A 274 9.91 16.59 4.25
C ALA A 274 8.52 16.35 3.66
N TRP A 275 7.65 15.69 4.42
CA TRP A 275 6.22 15.68 4.15
C TRP A 275 5.48 16.32 5.33
N VAL A 276 4.43 17.07 5.02
CA VAL A 276 3.56 17.73 5.99
C VAL A 276 2.12 17.41 5.63
N GLY A 277 1.42 16.73 6.54
CA GLY A 277 0.00 16.45 6.45
C GLY A 277 -0.80 17.44 7.29
N SER A 278 -1.87 18.02 6.72
CA SER A 278 -2.81 18.88 7.45
C SER A 278 -4.23 18.31 7.34
N GLU A 279 -4.93 18.20 8.46
CA GLU A 279 -6.37 17.98 8.48
C GLU A 279 -7.06 19.26 8.92
N SER A 280 -8.08 19.70 8.17
CA SER A 280 -8.79 20.95 8.46
C SER A 280 -10.28 20.85 8.20
N ARG A 281 -11.03 21.70 8.90
CA ARG A 281 -12.43 22.00 8.58
C ARG A 281 -12.50 23.35 7.87
N ILE A 282 -13.13 23.38 6.71
CA ILE A 282 -13.29 24.60 5.91
C ILE A 282 -14.78 24.96 5.89
N SER A 283 -15.10 26.12 6.45
CA SER A 283 -16.44 26.70 6.42
C SER A 283 -16.49 27.76 5.32
N ALA A 284 -17.23 27.51 4.25
CA ALA A 284 -17.35 28.42 3.11
C ALA A 284 -18.82 28.68 2.76
N MET A 285 -19.07 29.68 1.91
CA MET A 285 -20.40 29.91 1.34
C MET A 285 -20.42 29.53 -0.13
N ASP A 286 -21.30 28.61 -0.51
CA ASP A 286 -21.61 28.29 -1.91
C ASP A 286 -23.02 28.79 -2.24
N ALA A 287 -23.14 29.73 -3.17
CA ALA A 287 -24.41 30.32 -3.60
C ALA A 287 -25.36 30.70 -2.43
N ALA A 288 -24.81 31.32 -1.38
CA ALA A 288 -25.48 31.72 -0.12
C ALA A 288 -25.94 30.57 0.80
N LYS A 289 -25.48 29.33 0.58
CA LYS A 289 -25.62 28.22 1.52
C LYS A 289 -24.29 27.97 2.24
N PRO A 290 -24.29 27.84 3.57
CA PRO A 290 -23.09 27.43 4.29
C PRO A 290 -22.73 25.99 3.90
N VAL A 291 -21.46 25.77 3.54
CA VAL A 291 -20.88 24.45 3.28
C VAL A 291 -19.74 24.25 4.25
N GLU A 292 -19.77 23.10 4.93
CA GLU A 292 -18.68 22.63 5.77
C GLU A 292 -17.97 21.50 5.05
N LEU A 293 -16.66 21.62 4.88
CA LEU A 293 -15.81 20.62 4.26
C LEU A 293 -14.83 20.07 5.27
N ALA A 294 -14.65 18.74 5.28
CA ALA A 294 -13.47 18.11 5.85
C ALA A 294 -12.42 18.02 4.74
N SER A 295 -11.25 18.61 4.97
CA SER A 295 -10.16 18.70 4.00
C SER A 295 -8.91 18.02 4.56
N THR A 296 -8.28 17.20 3.73
CA THR A 296 -6.98 16.57 3.97
C THR A 296 -6.00 17.08 2.94
N GLU A 297 -4.86 17.56 3.42
CA GLU A 297 -3.77 18.07 2.61
C GLU A 297 -2.51 17.26 2.91
N THR A 298 -1.75 16.93 1.88
CA THR A 298 -0.37 16.47 2.02
C THR A 298 0.54 17.29 1.11
N MET A 299 1.53 17.92 1.69
CA MET A 299 2.57 18.63 0.95
C MET A 299 3.91 17.95 1.13
N VAL A 300 4.63 17.74 0.04
CA VAL A 300 6.04 17.32 0.06
C VAL A 300 6.90 18.52 -0.24
N LEU A 301 7.92 18.73 0.56
CA LEU A 301 8.88 19.81 0.43
C LEU A 301 10.28 19.26 0.23
N ARG A 302 11.10 19.98 -0.54
CA ARG A 302 12.52 19.71 -0.69
C ARG A 302 13.35 20.94 -0.34
N LYS A 303 14.45 20.76 0.38
CA LYS A 303 15.41 21.79 0.74
C LYS A 303 16.44 21.94 -0.37
N GLY A 304 16.34 23.02 -1.13
CA GLY A 304 17.34 23.42 -2.12
C GLY A 304 18.27 24.52 -1.61
N GLU A 305 19.12 25.04 -2.49
CA GLU A 305 20.01 26.17 -2.18
C GLU A 305 19.25 27.44 -1.77
N SER A 306 18.00 27.60 -2.25
CA SER A 306 17.11 28.73 -1.94
C SER A 306 16.18 28.45 -0.73
N GLY A 307 16.47 27.41 0.04
CA GLY A 307 15.65 26.93 1.16
C GLY A 307 14.59 25.92 0.72
N TRP A 308 13.64 25.65 1.62
CA TRP A 308 12.54 24.73 1.38
C TRP A 308 11.57 25.25 0.33
N ARG A 309 11.12 24.36 -0.56
CA ARG A 309 10.07 24.61 -1.56
C ARG A 309 9.13 23.42 -1.63
N ILE A 310 7.85 23.70 -1.90
CA ILE A 310 6.82 22.67 -2.06
C ILE A 310 6.99 22.06 -3.45
N VAL A 311 7.27 20.75 -3.50
CA VAL A 311 7.48 19.97 -4.73
C VAL A 311 6.27 19.11 -5.09
N HIS A 312 5.36 18.86 -4.15
CA HIS A 312 4.09 18.19 -4.40
C HIS A 312 3.01 18.68 -3.44
N ILE A 313 1.79 18.83 -3.96
CA ILE A 313 0.58 19.08 -3.18
C ILE A 313 -0.44 18.03 -3.58
N HIS A 314 -1.09 17.43 -2.60
CA HIS A 314 -2.30 16.63 -2.79
C HIS A 314 -3.40 17.15 -1.86
N TRP A 315 -4.50 17.58 -2.46
CA TRP A 315 -5.73 17.96 -1.75
C TRP A 315 -6.86 16.99 -2.02
N SER A 316 -7.59 16.67 -0.96
CA SER A 316 -8.84 15.94 -1.01
C SER A 316 -9.81 16.56 -0.02
N SER A 317 -11.05 16.79 -0.44
CA SER A 317 -12.09 17.32 0.41
C SER A 317 -13.41 16.58 0.23
N ARG A 318 -14.23 16.57 1.28
CA ARG A 318 -15.58 16.01 1.28
C ARG A 318 -16.50 16.85 2.18
N PRO A 319 -17.82 16.78 2.01
CA PRO A 319 -18.75 17.35 2.99
C PRO A 319 -18.44 16.83 4.40
N ALA A 320 -18.33 17.75 5.36
CA ALA A 320 -18.10 17.41 6.76
C ALA A 320 -19.32 16.70 7.34
N ASP A 321 -19.10 15.67 8.17
CA ASP A 321 -20.16 15.04 8.92
C ASP A 321 -20.57 15.95 10.10
N PRO A 322 -21.84 16.39 10.19
CA PRO A 322 -22.30 17.28 11.26
C PRO A 322 -22.29 16.62 12.65
N SER A 323 -22.09 15.30 12.75
CA SER A 323 -22.06 14.55 14.01
C SER A 323 -20.65 14.19 14.51
N ALA A 324 -19.61 14.44 13.71
CA ALA A 324 -18.23 14.14 14.08
C ALA A 324 -17.64 15.27 14.95
N THR A 325 -17.30 14.95 16.20
CA THR A 325 -16.56 15.86 17.09
C THR A 325 -15.10 15.96 16.65
N ASP A 326 -14.54 17.18 16.75
CA ASP A 326 -13.11 17.43 16.52
C ASP A 326 -12.31 16.60 17.54
N HIS A 327 -11.60 15.59 17.07
CA HIS A 327 -10.72 14.74 17.88
C HIS A 327 -9.28 15.25 17.79
#